data_AF-A0A645CEF8-F1
#
_entry.id   AF-A0A645CEF8-F1
#
_cell.length_a   1.000
_cell.length_b   1.000
_cell.length_c   1.000
_cell.angle_alpha   90.00
_cell.angle_beta   90.00
_cell.angle_gamma   90.00
#
_symmetry.space_group_name_H-M   'P 1'
#
loop_
_entity.id
_entity.type
_entity.pdbx_description
1 polymer ?
#
loop_
_entity_poly.entity_id
_entity_poly.type
_entity_poly.pdbx_seq_one_letter_code
_entity_poly.pdbx_strand_id
1 'polypeptide(L)' 'MATVVGRVRKDPLFDLKMVVLSHNTIRGAAGGSIYNAELLVKQGYVTK' A
#
# COMPACT_ATOMS: atom_id res chain seq x y z
N MET A 1 -1.39 -5.49 6.67
CA MET A 1 -1.50 -4.24 5.90
C MET A 1 -1.82 -4.55 4.45
N ALA A 2 -3.06 -4.33 4.00
CA ALA A 2 -3.49 -4.74 2.65
C ALA A 2 -4.27 -3.62 1.97
N THR A 3 -4.24 -3.64 0.64
CA THR A 3 -5.17 -2.89 -0.21
C THR A 3 -6.01 -3.92 -0.94
N VAL A 4 -7.33 -3.71 -1.00
CA VAL A 4 -8.27 -4.67 -1.59
C VAL A 4 -8.55 -4.24 -3.02
N VAL A 5 -8.33 -5.16 -3.95
CA VAL A 5 -8.57 -4.95 -5.39
C VAL A 5 -9.80 -5.74 -5.82
N GLY A 6 -10.70 -5.11 -6.57
CA GLY A 6 -11.91 -5.73 -7.06
C GLY A 6 -12.35 -5.20 -8.43
N ARG A 7 -13.39 -5.82 -9.00
CA ARG A 7 -13.97 -5.45 -10.30
C ARG A 7 -12.94 -5.40 -11.45
N VAL A 8 -11.95 -6.29 -11.41
CA VAL A 8 -10.90 -6.43 -12.42
C VAL A 8 -11.53 -6.90 -13.74
N ARG A 9 -11.32 -6.13 -14.82
CA ARG A 9 -11.87 -6.39 -16.15
C ARG A 9 -11.07 -5.67 -17.23
N LYS A 10 -11.24 -6.06 -18.50
CA LYS A 10 -10.70 -5.30 -19.64
C LYS A 10 -11.28 -3.89 -19.68
N ASP A 11 -10.45 -2.91 -19.99
CA ASP A 11 -10.87 -1.54 -20.22
C ASP A 11 -11.12 -1.31 -21.72
N PRO A 12 -12.10 -0.50 -22.14
CA PRO A 12 -12.30 -0.20 -23.56
C PRO A 12 -11.29 0.81 -24.12
N LEU A 13 -10.53 1.52 -23.29
CA LEU A 13 -9.53 2.51 -23.72
C LEU A 13 -8.09 2.02 -23.45
N PHE A 14 -7.85 1.46 -22.27
CA PHE A 14 -6.58 0.88 -21.85
C PHE A 14 -6.67 -0.66 -21.73
N ASP A 15 -5.71 -1.29 -21.07
CA ASP A 15 -5.68 -2.76 -20.94
C ASP A 15 -6.59 -3.28 -19.82
N LEU A 16 -6.63 -2.58 -18.67
CA LEU A 16 -7.21 -3.10 -17.44
C LEU A 16 -7.90 -2.01 -16.63
N LYS A 17 -9.11 -2.32 -16.15
CA LYS A 17 -9.88 -1.49 -15.22
C LYS A 17 -10.18 -2.26 -13.94
N MET A 18 -10.00 -1.61 -12.81
CA MET A 18 -10.27 -2.16 -11.48
C MET A 18 -10.73 -1.08 -10.50
N VAL A 19 -11.22 -1.51 -9.34
CA VAL A 19 -11.52 -0.66 -8.20
C VAL A 19 -10.59 -1.05 -7.06
N VAL A 20 -10.09 -0.06 -6.33
CA VAL A 20 -9.12 -0.24 -5.26
C VAL A 20 -9.65 0.43 -4.00
N LEU A 21 -9.70 -0.32 -2.89
CA LEU A 21 -10.00 0.18 -1.56
C LEU A 21 -8.78 0.03 -0.67
N SER A 22 -8.36 1.13 -0.05
CA SER A 22 -7.30 1.14 0.96
C SER A 22 -7.74 1.88 2.20
N HIS A 23 -7.22 1.47 3.35
CA HIS A 23 -7.50 2.15 4.61
C HIS A 23 -6.56 3.36 4.76
N ASN A 24 -7.14 4.56 4.88
CA ASN A 24 -6.39 5.81 4.92
C ASN A 24 -5.47 5.93 6.15
N THR A 25 -5.93 5.63 7.35
CA THR A 25 -5.09 5.76 8.57
C THR A 25 -4.11 4.60 8.74
N ILE A 26 -4.47 3.37 8.36
CA ILE A 26 -3.60 2.20 8.50
C ILE A 26 -2.59 2.14 7.34
N ARG A 27 -3.03 1.95 6.09
CA ARG A 27 -2.10 1.83 4.95
C ARG A 27 -1.59 3.20 4.48
N GLY A 28 -2.46 4.20 4.45
CA GLY A 28 -2.15 5.52 3.89
C GLY A 28 -1.40 6.48 4.83
N ALA A 29 -1.33 6.19 6.12
CA ALA A 29 -0.69 7.06 7.11
C ALA A 29 0.10 6.25 8.15
N ALA A 30 -0.42 6.11 9.37
CA ALA A 30 0.31 5.63 10.54
C ALA A 30 0.97 4.26 10.32
N GLY A 31 0.23 3.28 9.80
CA GLY A 31 0.82 1.98 9.56
C GLY A 31 1.90 2.02 8.47
N GLY A 32 1.75 2.84 7.43
CA GLY A 32 2.76 2.98 6.37
C GLY A 32 4.06 3.57 6.93
N SER A 33 3.94 4.59 7.79
CA SER A 33 5.06 5.19 8.49
C SER A 33 5.78 4.20 9.40
N ILE A 34 5.05 3.38 10.16
CA ILE A 34 5.64 2.34 11.01
C ILE A 34 6.39 1.31 10.17
N TYR A 35 5.80 0.86 9.07
CA TYR A 35 6.44 -0.12 8.19
C TYR A 35 7.74 0.41 7.57
N ASN A 36 7.78 1.70 7.22
CA ASN A 36 9.00 2.36 6.79
C ASN A 36 10.03 2.45 7.93
N ALA A 37 9.62 2.78 9.15
CA ALA A 37 10.51 2.82 10.31
C ALA A 37 11.13 1.44 10.61
N GLU A 38 10.33 0.37 10.57
CA GLU A 38 10.80 -1.01 10.71
C GLU A 38 11.84 -1.37 9.65
N LEU A 39 11.61 -0.97 8.40
CA LEU A 39 12.56 -1.15 7.30
C LEU A 39 13.87 -0.41 7.56
N LEU A 40 13.81 0.86 7.98
CA LEU A 40 15.00 1.67 8.25
C LEU A 40 15.84 1.10 9.40
N VAL A 41 15.20 0.59 10.45
CA VAL A 41 15.91 -0.13 11.53
C VAL A 41 16.57 -1.39 10.98
N LYS A 42 15.85 -2.17 10.16
CA LYS A 42 16.40 -3.41 9.57
C LYS A 42 17.58 -3.14 8.63
N GLN A 43 17.57 -2.02 7.92
CA GLN A 43 18.65 -1.63 7.02
C GLN A 43 19.81 -0.92 7.73
N GLY A 44 19.71 -0.66 9.03
CA GLY A 44 20.76 0.01 9.81
C GLY A 44 20.82 1.52 9.61
N TYR A 45 19.79 2.13 9.02
CA TYR A 45 19.70 3.59 8.90
C TYR A 45 19.26 4.27 10.20
N VAL A 46 18.58 3.52 11.08
CA VAL A 46 18.12 4.01 12.40
C VAL A 46 18.41 2.93 13.44
N THR A 47 18.91 3.30 14.60
CA THR A 47 19.14 2.37 15.72
C THR A 47 17.82 2.05 16.42
N LYS A 48 17.71 0.82 16.92
CA LYS A 48 16.53 0.37 17.67
C LYS A 48 16.52 0.92 19.09
#